data_AF-A0A7X9RC60-F1
#
_entry.id   AF-A0A7X9RC60-F1
#
_cell.length_a   1.000
_cell.length_b   1.000
_cell.length_c   1.000
_cell.angle_alpha   90.00
_cell.angle_beta   90.00
_cell.angle_gamma   90.00
#
_symmetry.space_group_name_H-M   'P 1'
#
loop_
_entity.id
_entity.type
_entity.pdbx_description
1 polymer ?
#
loop_
_entity_poly.entity_id
_entity_poly.type
_entity_poly.pdbx_seq_one_letter_code
_entity_poly.pdbx_strand_id
1 'polypeptide(L)'
;MPRSDNHQVNIRVNEAEYAKIQASAQMMGLSVPKYCKHLIMQSKLREPKFSEDEYHQIRVDLLRIGNNINQMARRLNQAYNESEITSEELAILNITLSKLDDEVAMVWQQLR
;
A
#
# COMPACT_ATOMS: atom_id res chain seq x y z
N MET A 1 -7.32 31.92 -32.12
CA MET A 1 -7.55 30.55 -31.63
C MET A 1 -7.02 30.45 -30.21
N PRO A 2 -7.76 29.87 -29.24
CA PRO A 2 -7.22 29.60 -27.91
C PRO A 2 -6.06 28.61 -28.01
N ARG A 3 -5.11 28.68 -27.05
CA ARG A 3 -4.00 27.72 -26.97
C ARG A 3 -4.57 26.31 -26.76
N SER A 4 -3.86 25.29 -27.23
CA SER A 4 -4.24 23.88 -27.01
C SER A 4 -3.81 23.38 -25.63
N ASP A 5 -2.67 23.88 -25.13
CA ASP A 5 -2.14 23.57 -23.79
C ASP A 5 -2.59 24.65 -22.79
N ASN A 6 -3.75 24.45 -22.17
CA ASN A 6 -4.38 25.44 -21.25
C ASN A 6 -4.21 25.13 -19.77
N HIS A 7 -3.60 24.00 -19.42
CA HIS A 7 -3.34 23.59 -18.04
C HIS A 7 -1.83 23.50 -17.79
N GLN A 8 -1.36 24.11 -16.70
CA GLN A 8 0.04 24.06 -16.28
C GLN A 8 0.21 23.14 -15.07
N VAL A 9 1.19 22.25 -15.14
CA VAL A 9 1.61 21.37 -14.04
C VAL A 9 3.00 21.79 -13.60
N ASN A 10 3.19 22.06 -12.31
CA ASN A 10 4.48 22.44 -11.74
C ASN A 10 5.10 21.24 -10.99
N ILE A 11 6.35 20.93 -11.29
CA ILE A 11 7.12 19.85 -10.65
C ILE A 11 8.27 20.48 -9.88
N ARG A 12 8.39 20.19 -8.58
CA ARG A 12 9.54 20.58 -7.76
C ARG A 12 10.58 19.47 -7.82
N VAL A 13 11.83 19.85 -8.08
CA VAL A 13 12.97 18.93 -8.18
C VAL A 13 14.16 19.55 -7.47
N ASN A 14 15.05 18.71 -6.94
CA ASN A 14 16.37 19.14 -6.48
C ASN A 14 17.37 19.22 -7.64
N GLU A 15 18.59 19.68 -7.35
CA GLU A 15 19.62 19.91 -8.36
C GLU A 15 20.02 18.63 -9.11
N ALA A 16 20.19 17.53 -8.39
CA ALA A 16 20.59 16.25 -8.99
C ALA A 16 19.49 15.66 -9.89
N GLU A 17 18.23 15.79 -9.47
CA GLU A 17 17.07 15.41 -10.27
C GLU A 17 16.95 16.27 -11.53
N TYR A 18 17.11 17.59 -11.40
CA TYR A 18 17.07 18.51 -12.54
C TYR A 18 18.17 18.22 -13.55
N ALA A 19 19.41 18.02 -13.10
CA ALA A 19 20.54 17.68 -13.96
C ALA A 19 20.29 16.39 -14.77
N LYS A 20 19.72 15.36 -14.12
CA LYS A 20 19.34 14.10 -14.77
C LYS A 20 18.26 14.30 -15.84
N ILE A 21 17.23 15.08 -15.52
CA ILE A 21 16.15 15.40 -16.47
C ILE A 21 16.71 16.19 -17.65
N GLN A 22 17.58 17.17 -17.39
CA GLN A 22 18.19 18.01 -18.41
C GLN A 22 19.07 17.21 -19.36
N ALA A 23 19.95 16.35 -18.85
CA ALA A 23 20.78 15.46 -19.67
C ALA A 23 19.92 14.54 -20.56
N SER A 24 18.85 13.97 -20.00
CA SER A 24 17.94 13.09 -20.76
C SER A 24 17.16 13.86 -21.84
N ALA A 25 16.72 15.07 -21.54
CA ALA A 25 16.04 15.94 -22.50
C ALA A 25 16.97 16.34 -23.65
N GLN A 26 18.22 16.72 -23.34
CA GLN A 26 19.25 17.05 -24.33
C GLN A 26 19.55 15.87 -25.26
N MET A 27 19.71 14.66 -24.71
CA MET A 27 19.96 13.45 -25.50
C MET A 27 18.84 13.16 -26.51
N MET A 28 17.60 13.57 -26.23
CA MET A 28 16.46 13.43 -27.13
C MET A 28 16.13 14.69 -27.95
N GLY A 29 16.94 15.75 -27.85
CA GLY A 29 16.70 17.01 -28.55
C GLY A 29 15.42 17.72 -28.12
N LEU A 30 14.97 17.53 -26.87
CA LEU A 30 13.76 18.13 -26.31
C LEU A 30 14.12 19.19 -25.26
N SER A 31 13.24 20.18 -25.07
CA SER A 31 13.31 21.02 -23.88
C SER A 31 12.87 20.22 -22.64
N VAL A 32 13.34 20.60 -21.46
CA VAL A 32 12.96 19.95 -20.19
C VAL A 32 11.43 19.80 -20.04
N PRO A 33 10.60 20.83 -20.25
CA PRO A 33 9.15 20.68 -20.17
C PRO A 33 8.57 19.72 -21.22
N LYS A 34 9.09 19.74 -22.45
CA LYS A 34 8.63 18.86 -23.53
C LYS A 34 9.01 17.40 -23.26
N TYR A 35 10.19 17.17 -22.69
CA TYR A 35 10.62 15.87 -22.22
C TYR A 35 9.74 15.34 -21.09
N CYS A 36 9.46 16.15 -20.06
CA CYS A 36 8.54 15.75 -18.99
C CYS A 36 7.14 15.41 -19.52
N LYS A 37 6.59 16.25 -20.40
CA LYS A 37 5.30 15.98 -21.06
C LYS A 37 5.34 14.67 -21.87
N HIS A 38 6.41 14.44 -22.62
CA HIS A 38 6.61 13.22 -23.40
C HIS A 38 6.65 11.97 -22.51
N LEU A 39 7.41 12.02 -21.42
CA LEU A 39 7.51 10.92 -20.45
C LEU A 39 6.15 10.59 -19.82
N ILE A 40 5.39 11.61 -19.39
CA ILE A 40 4.07 11.43 -18.78
C ILE A 40 3.09 10.84 -19.81
N MET A 41 3.06 11.36 -21.03
CA MET A 41 2.15 10.88 -22.08
C MET A 41 2.48 9.48 -22.60
N GLN A 42 3.76 9.09 -22.55
CA GLN A 42 4.20 7.73 -22.87
C GLN A 42 4.08 6.76 -21.69
N SER A 43 3.98 7.28 -20.47
CA SER A 43 3.80 6.43 -19.29
C SER A 43 2.46 5.71 -19.41
N LYS A 44 2.50 4.38 -19.28
CA LYS A 44 1.26 3.61 -19.19
C LYS A 44 0.53 4.07 -17.94
N LEU A 45 -0.75 4.44 -18.09
CA LEU A 45 -1.63 4.59 -16.94
C LEU A 45 -1.62 3.25 -16.21
N ARG A 46 -0.99 3.20 -15.04
CA ARG A 46 -1.10 2.05 -14.16
C ARG A 46 -2.46 2.18 -13.52
N GLU A 47 -3.42 1.46 -14.07
CA GLU A 47 -4.67 1.26 -13.37
C GLU A 47 -4.35 0.60 -12.03
N PRO A 48 -4.83 1.18 -10.91
CA PRO A 48 -4.69 0.54 -9.63
C PRO A 48 -5.34 -0.85 -9.73
N LYS A 49 -4.67 -1.87 -9.16
CA LYS A 49 -5.18 -3.26 -9.21
C LYS A 49 -6.55 -3.42 -8.55
N PHE A 50 -6.87 -2.52 -7.64
CA PHE A 50 -8.10 -2.49 -6.86
C PHE A 50 -8.73 -1.11 -7.00
N SER A 51 -10.05 -1.06 -6.99
CA SER A 51 -10.82 0.16 -6.79
C SER A 51 -10.56 0.75 -5.40
N GLU A 52 -10.90 2.02 -5.20
CA GLU A 52 -10.81 2.69 -3.89
C GLU A 52 -11.60 1.93 -2.81
N ASP A 53 -12.78 1.42 -3.16
CA ASP A 53 -13.63 0.65 -2.24
C ASP A 53 -12.98 -0.68 -1.84
N GLU A 54 -12.38 -1.39 -2.80
CA GLU A 54 -11.63 -2.63 -2.54
C GLU A 54 -10.40 -2.37 -1.67
N TYR A 55 -9.65 -1.29 -1.91
CA TYR A 55 -8.54 -0.89 -1.04
C TYR A 55 -9.00 -0.58 0.39
N HIS A 56 -10.13 0.12 0.53
CA HIS A 56 -10.70 0.40 1.83
C HIS A 56 -11.08 -0.90 2.55
N GLN A 57 -11.72 -1.83 1.85
CA GLN A 57 -12.12 -3.12 2.41
C GLN A 57 -10.91 -3.94 2.87
N ILE A 58 -9.89 -4.09 2.00
CA ILE A 58 -8.64 -4.78 2.33
C ILE A 58 -7.97 -4.14 3.56
N ARG A 59 -7.95 -2.81 3.64
CA ARG A 59 -7.39 -2.10 4.80
C ARG A 59 -8.14 -2.43 6.10
N VAL A 60 -9.47 -2.45 6.06
CA VAL A 60 -10.30 -2.80 7.22
C VAL A 60 -10.04 -4.24 7.66
N ASP A 61 -9.98 -5.18 6.71
CA ASP A 61 -9.71 -6.58 7.01
C ASP A 61 -8.31 -6.79 7.61
N LEU A 62 -7.28 -6.12 7.07
CA LEU A 62 -5.93 -6.15 7.65
C LEU A 62 -5.89 -5.57 9.07
N LEU A 63 -6.67 -4.51 9.34
CA LEU A 63 -6.77 -3.94 10.69
C LEU A 63 -7.42 -4.92 11.66
N ARG A 64 -8.46 -5.64 11.24
CA ARG A 64 -9.11 -6.69 12.05
C ARG A 64 -8.14 -7.83 12.38
N ILE A 65 -7.41 -8.32 11.39
CA ILE A 65 -6.36 -9.34 11.56
C ILE A 65 -5.30 -8.86 12.57
N GLY A 66 -4.80 -7.63 12.42
CA GLY A 66 -3.83 -7.04 13.35
C GLY A 66 -4.35 -6.92 14.78
N ASN A 67 -5.61 -6.53 14.94
CA ASN A 67 -6.26 -6.45 16.25
C ASN A 67 -6.43 -7.84 16.90
N ASN A 68 -6.76 -8.87 16.12
CA ASN A 68 -6.87 -10.25 16.61
C ASN A 68 -5.51 -10.76 17.09
N ILE A 69 -4.43 -10.56 16.32
CA ILE A 69 -3.06 -10.91 16.70
C ILE A 69 -2.66 -10.19 18.01
N ASN A 70 -2.93 -8.89 18.11
CA ASN A 70 -2.58 -8.12 19.30
C ASN A 70 -3.36 -8.57 20.55
N GLN A 71 -4.63 -8.94 20.40
CA GLN A 71 -5.42 -9.51 21.50
C GLN A 71 -4.83 -10.83 21.99
N MET A 72 -4.44 -11.71 21.06
CA MET A 72 -3.79 -12.98 21.42
C MET A 72 -2.45 -12.75 22.13
N ALA A 73 -1.61 -11.86 21.61
CA ALA A 73 -0.34 -11.51 22.22
C ALA A 73 -0.52 -10.98 23.66
N ARG A 74 -1.51 -10.10 23.86
CA ARG A 74 -1.83 -9.59 25.20
C ARG A 74 -2.27 -10.69 26.15
N ARG A 75 -3.18 -11.58 25.71
CA ARG A 75 -3.65 -12.71 26.52
C ARG A 75 -2.51 -13.66 26.91
N LEU A 76 -1.64 -14.00 25.95
CA LEU A 76 -0.47 -14.85 26.21
C LEU A 76 0.50 -14.20 27.19
N ASN A 77 0.77 -12.90 27.04
CA ASN A 77 1.64 -12.18 27.95
C ASN A 77 1.07 -12.08 29.37
N GLN A 78 -0.26 -11.95 29.53
CA GLN A 78 -0.92 -11.96 30.83
C GLN A 78 -0.78 -13.33 31.50
N ALA A 79 -1.15 -14.41 30.79
CA ALA A 79 -1.08 -15.77 31.32
C ALA A 79 0.37 -16.20 31.64
N TYR A 80 1.37 -15.77 30.85
CA TYR A 80 2.78 -15.99 31.16
C TYR A 80 3.23 -15.30 32.46
N ASN A 81 2.80 -14.05 32.69
CA ASN A 81 3.13 -13.31 33.90
C ASN A 81 2.45 -13.91 35.15
N GLU A 82 1.28 -14.52 34.97
CA GLU A 82 0.52 -15.17 36.05
C GLU A 82 0.98 -16.62 36.31
N SER A 83 1.93 -17.15 35.52
CA SER A 83 2.45 -18.53 35.60
C SER A 83 1.38 -19.63 35.53
N GLU A 84 0.18 -19.27 35.07
CA GLU A 84 -0.93 -20.17 34.85
C GLU A 84 -1.43 -19.93 33.43
N ILE A 85 -1.22 -20.91 32.55
CA ILE A 85 -2.00 -21.00 31.32
C ILE A 85 -3.00 -22.13 31.55
N THR A 86 -4.27 -21.77 31.65
CA THR A 86 -5.33 -22.76 31.83
C THR A 86 -5.63 -23.49 30.51
N SER A 87 -6.10 -24.72 30.60
CA SER A 87 -6.54 -25.50 29.43
C SER A 87 -7.68 -24.80 28.66
N GLU A 88 -8.50 -24.00 29.36
CA GLU A 88 -9.58 -23.22 28.77
C GLU A 88 -9.07 -22.03 27.95
N GLU A 89 -8.04 -21.33 28.42
CA GLU A 89 -7.37 -20.26 27.66
C GLU A 89 -6.67 -20.80 26.41
N LEU A 90 -6.05 -21.98 26.48
CA LEU A 90 -5.49 -22.66 25.31
C LEU A 90 -6.57 -23.00 24.28
N ALA A 91 -7.75 -23.44 24.71
CA ALA A 91 -8.88 -23.70 23.81
C ALA A 91 -9.35 -22.40 23.12
N ILE A 92 -9.47 -21.30 23.86
CA ILE A 92 -9.86 -19.99 23.31
C ILE A 92 -8.81 -19.48 22.31
N LEU A 93 -7.52 -19.63 22.61
CA LEU A 93 -6.43 -19.26 21.71
C LEU A 93 -6.46 -20.06 20.41
N ASN A 94 -6.67 -21.38 20.49
CA ASN A 94 -6.80 -22.23 19.31
C ASN A 94 -8.00 -21.85 18.43
N ILE A 95 -9.14 -21.54 19.03
CA ILE A 95 -10.31 -21.06 18.29
C ILE A 95 -9.99 -19.71 17.61
N THR A 96 -9.32 -18.81 18.33
CA THR A 96 -8.95 -17.49 17.79
C THR A 96 -7.94 -17.62 16.65
N LEU A 97 -6.97 -18.53 16.77
CA LEU A 97 -6.00 -18.87 15.72
C LEU A 97 -6.68 -19.41 14.47
N SER A 98 -7.62 -20.35 14.62
CA SER A 98 -8.37 -20.90 13.48
C SER A 98 -9.13 -19.81 12.73
N LYS A 99 -9.78 -18.89 13.47
CA LYS A 99 -10.49 -17.75 12.85
C LYS A 99 -9.54 -16.79 12.14
N LEU A 100 -8.36 -16.55 12.71
CA LEU A 100 -7.35 -15.72 12.09
C LEU A 100 -6.85 -16.31 10.77
N ASP A 101 -6.66 -17.63 10.72
CA ASP A 101 -6.25 -18.35 9.51
C ASP A 101 -7.29 -18.20 8.40
N ASP A 102 -8.58 -18.35 8.74
CA ASP A 102 -9.69 -18.13 7.82
C ASP A 102 -9.74 -16.68 7.29
N GLU A 103 -9.59 -15.69 8.18
CA GLU A 103 -9.56 -14.26 7.82
C GLU A 103 -8.39 -13.93 6.88
N VAL A 104 -7.19 -14.44 7.18
CA VAL A 104 -6.00 -14.27 6.35
C VAL A 104 -6.20 -14.93 4.98
N ALA A 105 -6.77 -16.15 4.95
CA ALA A 105 -7.06 -16.84 3.71
C ALA A 105 -8.06 -16.08 2.83
N MET A 106 -9.10 -15.49 3.42
CA MET A 106 -10.06 -14.64 2.70
C MET A 106 -9.39 -13.41 2.07
N VAL A 107 -8.60 -12.66 2.84
CA VAL A 107 -7.88 -11.49 2.32
C VAL A 107 -6.91 -11.91 1.22
N TRP A 108 -6.23 -13.04 1.38
CA TRP A 108 -5.29 -13.55 0.39
C TRP A 108 -5.96 -13.92 -0.95
N GLN A 109 -7.20 -14.41 -0.94
CA GLN A 109 -7.97 -14.67 -2.17
C GLN A 109 -8.33 -13.38 -2.92
N GLN A 110 -8.62 -12.30 -2.19
CA GLN A 110 -8.94 -10.99 -2.80
C GLN A 110 -7.72 -10.33 -3.45
N LEU A 111 -6.51 -10.69 -3.01
CA LEU A 111 -5.26 -10.12 -3.51
C LEU A 111 -4.67 -10.86 -4.74
N ARG A 112 -5.26 -11.99 -5.15
CA ARG A 112 -4.82 -12.80 -6.29
C ARG A 112 -5.33 -12.30 -7.64
#